data_AF-A0A7X5DH35-F1
#
_entry.id   AF-A0A7X5DH35-F1
#
_cell.length_a   1.000
_cell.length_b   1.000
_cell.length_c   1.000
_cell.angle_alpha   90.00
_cell.angle_beta   90.00
_cell.angle_gamma   90.00
#
_symmetry.space_group_name_H-M   'P 1'
#
loop_
_entity.id
_entity.type
_entity.pdbx_description
1 polymer ?
#
loop_
_entity_poly.entity_id
_entity_poly.type
_entity_poly.pdbx_seq_one_letter_code
_entity_poly.pdbx_strand_id
1 'polypeptide(L)'
;VMSRWFAPFVSRGAFYVAAAALMAAGTVAMPLVGLFCEGALGWGLFVVAAGAAALGNALLLIMWGELWSALATGRVGRHLYASYTFAFVLFFVTYAVPEPAAVGLTAAFPVASAAVLYACRREPRREPSVVPLDVRTIPVARLLVCLFVISVIWGLTQGMVVTFAEGDPLVVPKALLLAGGGIGAITLSMMVTSSPSEALTLYRPVIPAVLAGIVLLLLKPDVYPFLGTGLIIMGIYCLDMLMMLVSTDVAFRGRIPVALSFGLAVLATRAGTLAGSVGADWLIFSPWWSAQLRTDVCLIAILLLAVIGMLFFTVADVQKLYVTPRMQRADESLEQKCAAVAAMCHLTNRESEVIVLLARGRTVPYISDELSIAQGTAKHHVSNIYRKVGVFDRQGLLDAIEQGGVGRSALAADRPDRPARA
;
A
#
# COMPACT_ATOMS: atom_id res chain seq x y z
N VAL A 1 19.48 -7.39 -20.26
CA VAL A 1 20.24 -6.40 -21.08
C VAL A 1 19.49 -5.08 -21.21
N MET A 2 18.18 -5.05 -21.54
CA MET A 2 17.37 -3.81 -21.54
C MET A 2 17.23 -3.12 -20.17
N SER A 3 17.27 -3.87 -19.06
CA SER A 3 17.16 -3.29 -17.70
C SER A 3 18.36 -2.44 -17.26
N ARG A 4 19.54 -2.60 -17.88
CA ARG A 4 20.74 -1.79 -17.57
C ARG A 4 20.75 -0.43 -18.26
N TRP A 5 19.93 -0.25 -19.30
CA TRP A 5 19.86 1.01 -20.05
C TRP A 5 18.84 2.00 -19.49
N PHE A 6 17.79 1.49 -18.84
CA PHE A 6 16.65 2.29 -18.39
C PHE A 6 16.55 2.48 -16.87
N ALA A 7 17.45 1.91 -16.06
CA ALA A 7 17.40 2.08 -14.62
C ALA A 7 18.80 2.10 -13.99
N PRO A 8 18.98 2.82 -12.87
CA PRO A 8 17.96 3.65 -12.19
C PRO A 8 17.93 5.09 -12.74
N PHE A 9 16.74 5.64 -13.00
CA PHE A 9 16.56 7.04 -13.41
C PHE A 9 17.09 8.01 -12.34
N VAL A 10 16.96 7.63 -11.07
CA VAL A 10 17.48 8.31 -9.88
C VAL A 10 19.00 8.54 -9.92
N SER A 11 19.76 7.80 -10.74
CA SER A 11 21.22 8.00 -10.86
C SER A 11 21.62 9.22 -11.67
N ARG A 12 20.73 9.77 -12.52
CA ARG A 12 21.07 10.86 -13.44
C ARG A 12 20.41 12.16 -13.00
N GLY A 13 21.22 13.11 -12.56
CA GLY A 13 20.77 14.44 -12.09
C GLY A 13 19.88 15.19 -13.10
N ALA A 14 20.09 14.98 -14.41
CA ALA A 14 19.31 15.59 -15.47
C ALA A 14 17.81 15.23 -15.42
N PHE A 15 17.45 14.02 -14.97
CA PHE A 15 16.04 13.60 -14.90
C PHE A 15 15.26 14.32 -13.79
N TYR A 16 15.92 14.73 -12.71
CA TYR A 16 15.29 15.54 -11.66
C TYR A 16 14.87 16.91 -12.19
N VAL A 17 15.79 17.57 -12.88
CA VAL A 17 15.54 18.90 -13.47
C VAL A 17 14.50 18.79 -14.58
N ALA A 18 14.61 17.78 -15.45
CA ALA A 18 13.65 17.56 -16.53
C ALA A 18 12.23 17.28 -15.98
N ALA A 19 12.08 16.42 -14.97
CA ALA A 19 10.78 16.10 -14.40
C ALA A 19 10.13 17.34 -13.76
N ALA A 20 10.90 18.09 -12.96
CA ALA A 20 10.42 19.32 -12.32
C ALA A 20 10.06 20.40 -13.34
N ALA A 21 10.93 20.66 -14.32
CA ALA A 21 10.74 21.69 -15.32
C ALA A 21 9.56 21.38 -16.24
N LEU A 22 9.44 20.14 -16.74
CA LEU A 22 8.32 19.74 -17.59
C LEU A 22 6.99 19.82 -16.85
N MET A 23 6.95 19.35 -15.59
CA MET A 23 5.73 19.39 -14.79
C MET A 23 5.32 20.82 -14.46
N ALA A 24 6.25 21.64 -13.94
CA ALA A 24 5.98 23.02 -13.57
C ALA A 24 5.60 23.88 -14.78
N ALA A 25 6.36 23.79 -15.89
CA ALA A 25 6.08 24.55 -17.10
C ALA A 25 4.73 24.15 -17.71
N GLY A 26 4.41 22.86 -17.77
CA GLY A 26 3.10 22.38 -18.25
C GLY A 26 1.95 22.87 -17.38
N THR A 27 2.10 22.83 -16.05
CA THR A 27 1.09 23.32 -15.10
C THR A 27 0.81 24.82 -15.25
N VAL A 28 1.84 25.64 -15.49
CA VAL A 28 1.66 27.08 -15.73
C VAL A 28 1.10 27.35 -17.13
N ALA A 29 1.53 26.57 -18.13
CA ALA A 29 1.10 26.77 -19.52
C ALA A 29 -0.39 26.47 -19.74
N MET A 30 -0.96 25.46 -19.07
CA MET A 30 -2.38 25.11 -19.22
C MET A 30 -3.35 26.30 -19.01
N PRO A 31 -3.35 27.01 -17.86
CA PRO A 31 -4.25 28.14 -17.65
C PRO A 31 -3.89 29.34 -18.55
N LEU A 32 -2.61 29.55 -18.85
CA LEU A 32 -2.19 30.64 -19.76
C LEU A 32 -2.72 30.42 -21.18
N VAL A 33 -2.66 29.20 -21.70
CA VAL A 33 -3.23 28.88 -23.01
C VAL A 33 -4.74 29.13 -23.00
N GLY A 34 -5.45 28.74 -21.92
CA GLY A 34 -6.88 29.01 -21.78
C GLY A 34 -7.25 30.50 -21.72
N LEU A 35 -6.34 31.36 -21.23
CA LEU A 35 -6.57 32.81 -21.13
C LEU A 35 -6.27 33.57 -22.44
N PHE A 36 -5.29 33.10 -23.23
CA PHE A 36 -4.74 33.88 -24.34
C PHE A 36 -4.94 33.24 -25.72
N CYS A 37 -5.39 31.99 -25.81
CA CYS A 37 -5.51 31.27 -27.07
C CYS A 37 -6.88 30.63 -27.23
N GLU A 38 -7.52 30.85 -28.38
CA GLU A 38 -8.80 30.25 -28.73
C GLU A 38 -8.71 29.39 -29.99
N GLY A 39 -9.75 28.60 -30.25
CA GLY A 39 -9.86 27.76 -31.44
C GLY A 39 -8.91 26.57 -31.44
N ALA A 40 -8.68 26.00 -32.64
CA ALA A 40 -7.90 24.77 -32.81
C ALA A 40 -6.43 24.91 -32.36
N LEU A 41 -5.85 26.11 -32.52
CA LEU A 41 -4.49 26.39 -32.08
C LEU A 41 -4.38 26.37 -30.55
N GLY A 42 -5.33 27.00 -29.84
CA GLY A 42 -5.39 26.96 -28.38
C GLY A 42 -5.54 25.53 -27.86
N TRP A 43 -6.42 24.73 -28.47
CA TRP A 43 -6.56 23.31 -28.14
C TRP A 43 -5.27 22.51 -28.33
N GLY A 44 -4.57 22.72 -29.46
CA GLY A 44 -3.28 22.07 -29.71
C GLY A 44 -2.22 22.43 -28.67
N LEU A 45 -2.11 23.71 -28.31
CA LEU A 45 -1.19 24.19 -27.27
C LEU A 45 -1.54 23.64 -25.89
N PHE A 46 -2.83 23.54 -25.56
CA PHE A 46 -3.28 22.97 -24.30
C PHE A 46 -2.89 21.48 -24.19
N VAL A 47 -3.05 20.71 -25.27
CA VAL A 47 -2.64 19.29 -25.32
C VAL A 47 -1.13 19.15 -25.16
N VAL A 48 -0.33 20.04 -25.76
CA VAL A 48 1.13 20.05 -25.57
C VAL A 48 1.50 20.36 -24.12
N ALA A 49 0.88 21.38 -23.51
CA ALA A 49 1.10 21.72 -22.11
C ALA A 49 0.71 20.57 -21.17
N ALA A 50 -0.42 19.90 -21.45
CA ALA A 50 -0.86 18.72 -20.73
C ALA A 50 0.07 17.53 -20.89
N GLY A 51 0.56 17.28 -22.10
CA GLY A 51 1.57 16.26 -22.38
C GLY A 51 2.86 16.50 -21.60
N ALA A 52 3.35 17.74 -21.55
CA ALA A 52 4.52 18.12 -20.79
C ALA A 52 4.32 17.89 -19.28
N ALA A 53 3.18 18.35 -18.74
CA ALA A 53 2.83 18.15 -17.33
C ALA A 53 2.75 16.66 -16.96
N ALA A 54 2.08 15.86 -17.80
CA ALA A 54 1.91 14.42 -17.61
C ALA A 54 3.24 13.66 -17.69
N LEU A 55 4.14 14.03 -18.62
CA LEU A 55 5.46 13.43 -18.75
C LEU A 55 6.32 13.72 -17.51
N GLY A 56 6.32 14.97 -17.03
CA GLY A 56 7.01 15.35 -15.81
C GLY A 56 6.49 14.59 -14.57
N ASN A 57 5.17 14.48 -14.44
CA ASN A 57 4.52 13.69 -13.38
C ASN A 57 4.91 12.20 -13.45
N ALA A 58 4.91 11.59 -14.63
CA ALA A 58 5.28 10.18 -14.81
C ALA A 58 6.74 9.92 -14.40
N LEU A 59 7.67 10.78 -14.82
CA LEU A 59 9.09 10.69 -14.44
C LEU A 59 9.26 10.80 -12.92
N LEU A 60 8.60 11.78 -12.30
CA LEU A 60 8.70 12.02 -10.87
C LEU A 60 8.12 10.85 -10.06
N LEU A 61 6.97 10.31 -10.46
CA LEU A 61 6.36 9.14 -9.83
C LEU A 61 7.25 7.90 -9.94
N ILE A 62 7.87 7.64 -11.10
CA ILE A 62 8.79 6.51 -11.28
C ILE A 62 10.03 6.66 -10.38
N MET A 63 10.63 7.86 -10.32
CA MET A 63 11.80 8.10 -9.48
C MET A 63 11.49 7.98 -7.98
N TRP A 64 10.32 8.45 -7.53
CA TRP A 64 9.84 8.21 -6.16
C TRP A 64 9.60 6.72 -5.89
N GLY A 65 9.01 6.00 -6.84
CA GLY A 65 8.84 4.55 -6.76
C GLY A 65 10.16 3.80 -6.62
N GLU A 66 11.19 4.15 -7.41
CA GLU A 66 12.54 3.59 -7.29
C GLU A 66 13.12 3.83 -5.89
N LEU A 67 13.01 5.05 -5.36
CA LEU A 67 13.50 5.36 -4.01
C LEU A 67 12.74 4.56 -2.93
N TRP A 68 11.40 4.54 -2.98
CA TRP A 68 10.59 3.81 -2.00
C TRP A 68 10.85 2.31 -1.98
N SER A 69 11.06 1.70 -3.15
CA SER A 69 11.42 0.28 -3.25
C SER A 69 12.75 -0.04 -2.56
N ALA A 70 13.65 0.95 -2.48
CA ALA A 70 14.96 0.82 -1.85
C ALA A 70 14.92 1.14 -0.35
N LEU A 71 13.81 1.61 0.21
CA LEU A 71 13.70 1.94 1.64
C LEU A 71 13.01 0.80 2.43
N ALA A 72 13.26 0.72 3.74
CA ALA A 72 12.73 -0.37 4.58
C ALA A 72 11.21 -0.27 4.83
N THR A 73 10.48 -1.37 4.55
CA THR A 73 9.01 -1.42 4.41
C THR A 73 8.20 -0.92 5.61
N GLY A 74 8.67 -1.09 6.85
CA GLY A 74 7.89 -0.71 8.04
C GLY A 74 7.78 0.80 8.29
N ARG A 75 8.70 1.61 7.75
CA ARG A 75 8.63 3.08 7.85
C ARG A 75 7.96 3.68 6.60
N VAL A 76 8.21 3.10 5.43
CA VAL A 76 7.73 3.65 4.15
C VAL A 76 6.20 3.70 4.08
N GLY A 77 5.50 2.63 4.50
CA GLY A 77 4.03 2.60 4.50
C GLY A 77 3.43 3.75 5.31
N ARG A 78 3.87 3.93 6.56
CA ARG A 78 3.40 5.02 7.44
C ARG A 78 3.59 6.41 6.84
N HIS A 79 4.76 6.68 6.25
CA HIS A 79 5.03 7.97 5.61
C HIS A 79 4.22 8.14 4.32
N LEU A 80 3.97 7.06 3.59
CA LEU A 80 3.14 7.08 2.38
C LEU A 80 1.72 7.51 2.72
N TYR A 81 1.05 6.88 3.69
CA TYR A 81 -0.33 7.27 4.02
C TYR A 81 -0.40 8.68 4.64
N ALA A 82 0.57 9.04 5.49
CA ALA A 82 0.68 10.38 6.04
C ALA A 82 0.81 11.44 4.92
N SER A 83 1.57 11.15 3.85
CA SER A 83 1.72 12.03 2.69
C SER A 83 0.41 12.25 1.93
N TYR A 84 -0.43 11.22 1.80
CA TYR A 84 -1.75 11.35 1.18
C TYR A 84 -2.67 12.25 2.01
N THR A 85 -2.66 12.11 3.33
CA THR A 85 -3.42 13.00 4.23
C THR A 85 -2.91 14.44 4.12
N PHE A 86 -1.59 14.62 4.09
CA PHE A 86 -0.96 15.93 3.92
C PHE A 86 -1.29 16.57 2.56
N ALA A 87 -1.47 15.78 1.50
CA ALA A 87 -1.86 16.28 0.18
C ALA A 87 -3.23 17.00 0.20
N PHE A 88 -4.19 16.56 1.02
CA PHE A 88 -5.46 17.27 1.20
C PHE A 88 -5.27 18.63 1.86
N VAL A 89 -4.34 18.76 2.81
CA VAL A 89 -3.99 20.06 3.41
C VAL A 89 -3.44 21.00 2.34
N LEU A 90 -2.51 20.52 1.51
CA LEU A 90 -1.96 21.31 0.40
C LEU A 90 -3.04 21.71 -0.60
N PHE A 91 -4.00 20.81 -0.90
CA PHE A 91 -5.14 21.12 -1.75
C PHE A 91 -5.95 22.30 -1.18
N PHE A 92 -6.36 22.24 0.08
CA PHE A 92 -7.17 23.31 0.69
C PHE A 92 -6.40 24.63 0.86
N VAL A 93 -5.09 24.58 1.12
CA VAL A 93 -4.24 25.78 1.12
C VAL A 93 -4.19 26.42 -0.28
N THR A 94 -4.04 25.60 -1.32
CA THR A 94 -4.04 26.07 -2.71
C THR A 94 -5.41 26.59 -3.14
N TYR A 95 -6.48 25.97 -2.65
CA TYR A 95 -7.86 26.39 -2.91
C TYR A 95 -8.21 27.72 -2.22
N ALA A 96 -7.58 28.03 -1.08
CA ALA A 96 -7.85 29.25 -0.32
C ALA A 96 -7.17 30.51 -0.88
N VAL A 97 -6.20 30.37 -1.79
CA VAL A 97 -5.48 31.50 -2.40
C VAL A 97 -6.06 31.89 -3.76
N PRO A 98 -5.91 33.14 -4.21
CA PRO A 98 -6.38 33.59 -5.53
C PRO A 98 -5.78 32.79 -6.68
N GLU A 99 -6.50 32.66 -7.80
CA GLU A 99 -6.11 31.80 -8.94
C GLU A 99 -4.65 31.98 -9.41
N PRO A 100 -4.10 33.20 -9.59
CA PRO A 100 -2.71 33.35 -10.03
C PRO A 100 -1.71 32.79 -9.01
N ALA A 101 -1.99 32.97 -7.71
CA ALA A 101 -1.18 32.43 -6.64
C ALA A 101 -1.33 30.90 -6.54
N ALA A 102 -2.55 30.37 -6.76
CA ALA A 102 -2.82 28.94 -6.80
C ALA A 102 -2.03 28.23 -7.93
N VAL A 103 -1.98 28.83 -9.12
CA VAL A 103 -1.18 28.31 -10.25
C VAL A 103 0.31 28.30 -9.90
N GLY A 104 0.83 29.41 -9.36
CA GLY A 104 2.23 29.50 -8.93
C GLY A 104 2.59 28.47 -7.86
N LEU A 105 1.72 28.28 -6.86
CA LEU A 105 1.90 27.30 -5.80
C LEU A 105 1.87 25.86 -6.35
N THR A 106 0.91 25.55 -7.23
CA THR A 106 0.79 24.23 -7.86
C THR A 106 2.02 23.91 -8.72
N ALA A 107 2.56 24.90 -9.44
CA ALA A 107 3.78 24.74 -10.23
C ALA A 107 5.05 24.61 -9.37
N ALA A 108 5.04 25.12 -8.14
CA ALA A 108 6.15 24.98 -7.20
C ALA A 108 6.21 23.58 -6.55
N PHE A 109 5.08 22.87 -6.38
CA PHE A 109 5.06 21.55 -5.75
C PHE A 109 5.94 20.49 -6.45
N PRO A 110 5.93 20.34 -7.80
CA PRO A 110 6.83 19.43 -8.49
C PRO A 110 8.30 19.76 -8.29
N VAL A 111 8.65 21.05 -8.26
CA VAL A 111 10.02 21.53 -8.03
C VAL A 111 10.47 21.18 -6.61
N ALA A 112 9.62 21.47 -5.62
CA ALA A 112 9.86 21.10 -4.24
C ALA A 112 9.99 19.58 -4.08
N SER A 113 9.10 18.80 -4.70
CA SER A 113 9.13 17.34 -4.67
C SER A 113 10.42 16.78 -5.28
N ALA A 114 10.87 17.30 -6.43
CA ALA A 114 12.12 16.89 -7.05
C ALA A 114 13.35 17.27 -6.21
N ALA A 115 13.34 18.45 -5.56
CA ALA A 115 14.39 18.87 -4.65
C ALA A 115 14.49 17.96 -3.41
N VAL A 116 13.35 17.63 -2.80
CA VAL A 116 13.27 16.67 -1.68
C VAL A 116 13.76 15.29 -2.13
N LEU A 117 13.31 14.80 -3.29
CA LEU A 117 13.76 13.52 -3.84
C LEU A 117 15.29 13.49 -4.07
N TYR A 118 15.86 14.60 -4.55
CA TYR A 118 17.29 14.75 -4.73
C TYR A 118 18.04 14.75 -3.41
N ALA A 119 17.50 15.37 -2.35
CA ALA A 119 18.08 15.34 -1.01
C ALA A 119 18.09 13.92 -0.43
N CYS A 120 16.99 13.17 -0.63
CA CYS A 120 16.84 11.81 -0.12
C CYS A 120 17.71 10.76 -0.83
N ARG A 121 18.44 11.11 -1.90
CA ARG A 121 19.33 10.15 -2.60
C ARG A 121 20.44 9.55 -1.72
N ARG A 122 20.75 10.22 -0.61
CA ARG A 122 21.78 9.84 0.36
C ARG A 122 21.27 8.90 1.46
N GLU A 123 19.96 8.67 1.52
CA GLU A 123 19.36 7.75 2.50
C GLU A 123 19.89 6.32 2.30
N PRO A 124 20.12 5.57 3.39
CA PRO A 124 20.64 4.21 3.33
C PRO A 124 19.62 3.31 2.64
N ARG A 125 20.11 2.61 1.60
CA ARG A 125 19.29 1.69 0.80
C ARG A 125 19.25 0.31 1.43
N ARG A 126 18.14 -0.37 1.24
CA ARG A 126 17.90 -1.74 1.67
C ARG A 126 18.79 -2.69 0.87
N GLU A 127 19.44 -3.62 1.57
CA GLU A 127 20.16 -4.70 0.91
C GLU A 127 19.18 -5.65 0.20
N PRO A 128 19.52 -6.18 -0.98
CA PRO A 128 18.64 -7.08 -1.73
C PRO A 128 18.18 -8.26 -0.88
N SER A 129 16.88 -8.56 -0.93
CA SER A 129 16.35 -9.78 -0.32
C SER A 129 17.10 -11.01 -0.82
N VAL A 130 17.71 -11.76 0.11
CA VAL A 130 18.40 -13.03 -0.16
C VAL A 130 17.40 -14.12 -0.59
N VAL A 131 16.11 -13.96 -0.27
CA VAL A 131 15.06 -14.93 -0.59
C VAL A 131 14.28 -14.46 -1.83
N PRO A 132 14.34 -15.22 -2.95
CA PRO A 132 13.56 -14.90 -4.14
C PRO A 132 12.07 -15.18 -3.88
N LEU A 133 11.19 -14.23 -4.20
CA LEU A 133 9.77 -14.53 -4.39
C LEU A 133 9.59 -15.20 -5.75
N ASP A 134 8.85 -16.30 -5.81
CA ASP A 134 8.45 -16.87 -7.09
C ASP A 134 7.27 -16.09 -7.66
N VAL A 135 7.59 -15.05 -8.44
CA VAL A 135 6.64 -14.15 -9.12
C VAL A 135 5.63 -14.91 -9.98
N ARG A 136 5.96 -16.12 -10.45
CA ARG A 136 5.09 -16.92 -11.34
C ARG A 136 3.77 -17.33 -10.68
N THR A 137 3.70 -17.31 -9.35
CA THR A 137 2.49 -17.66 -8.60
C THR A 137 1.49 -16.50 -8.49
N ILE A 138 1.91 -15.27 -8.81
CA ILE A 138 1.06 -14.08 -8.72
C ILE A 138 0.30 -13.90 -10.05
N PRO A 139 -1.05 -13.83 -10.04
CA PRO A 139 -1.84 -13.62 -11.25
C PRO A 139 -1.81 -12.14 -11.68
N VAL A 140 -0.65 -11.64 -12.11
CA VAL A 140 -0.42 -10.21 -12.44
C VAL A 140 -1.43 -9.69 -13.46
N ALA A 141 -1.72 -10.46 -14.51
CA ALA A 141 -2.70 -10.06 -15.53
C ALA A 141 -4.10 -9.84 -14.93
N ARG A 142 -4.52 -10.71 -14.01
CA ARG A 142 -5.81 -10.58 -13.30
C ARG A 142 -5.86 -9.31 -12.46
N LEU A 143 -4.79 -9.02 -11.71
CA LEU A 143 -4.71 -7.81 -10.89
C LEU A 143 -4.74 -6.54 -11.74
N LEU A 144 -4.01 -6.51 -12.87
CA LEU A 144 -4.03 -5.39 -13.80
C LEU A 144 -5.41 -5.17 -14.43
N VAL A 145 -6.12 -6.25 -14.79
CA VAL A 145 -7.51 -6.17 -15.27
C VAL A 145 -8.43 -5.60 -14.18
N CYS A 146 -8.29 -6.04 -12.92
CA CYS A 146 -9.10 -5.50 -11.82
C CYS A 146 -8.84 -4.00 -11.61
N LEU A 147 -7.56 -3.59 -11.57
CA LEU A 147 -7.16 -2.19 -11.46
C LEU A 147 -7.73 -1.36 -12.62
N PHE A 148 -7.64 -1.88 -13.84
CA PHE A 148 -8.20 -1.22 -15.03
C PHE A 148 -9.71 -1.02 -14.89
N VAL A 149 -10.48 -2.07 -14.56
CA VAL A 149 -11.95 -1.95 -14.48
C VAL A 149 -12.39 -1.04 -13.34
N ILE A 150 -11.78 -1.13 -12.14
CA ILE A 150 -12.09 -0.20 -11.05
C ILE A 150 -11.78 1.25 -11.48
N SER A 151 -10.70 1.45 -12.24
CA SER A 151 -10.33 2.77 -12.75
C SER A 151 -11.25 3.27 -13.86
N VAL A 152 -11.82 2.39 -14.69
CA VAL A 152 -12.88 2.74 -15.66
C VAL A 152 -14.12 3.23 -14.91
N ILE A 153 -14.53 2.53 -13.85
CA ILE A 153 -15.66 2.95 -13.01
C ILE A 153 -15.38 4.31 -12.37
N TRP A 154 -14.16 4.53 -11.87
CA TRP A 154 -13.74 5.83 -11.36
C TRP A 154 -13.81 6.92 -12.43
N GLY A 155 -13.20 6.72 -13.60
CA GLY A 155 -13.21 7.70 -14.68
C GLY A 155 -14.63 8.03 -15.16
N LEU A 156 -15.48 7.02 -15.23
CA LEU A 156 -16.87 7.18 -15.64
C LEU A 156 -17.67 7.96 -14.59
N THR A 157 -17.58 7.58 -13.32
CA THR A 157 -18.24 8.32 -12.22
C THR A 157 -17.72 9.75 -12.11
N GLN A 158 -16.41 9.97 -12.29
CA GLN A 158 -15.78 11.29 -12.30
C GLN A 158 -16.30 12.16 -13.46
N GLY A 159 -16.35 11.65 -14.69
CA GLY A 159 -16.86 12.39 -15.85
C GLY A 159 -18.35 12.74 -15.70
N MET A 160 -19.12 11.87 -15.03
CA MET A 160 -20.55 12.09 -14.78
C MET A 160 -20.85 12.98 -13.57
N VAL A 161 -19.87 13.38 -12.75
CA VAL A 161 -20.10 14.19 -11.53
C VAL A 161 -20.93 15.44 -11.82
N VAL A 162 -20.67 16.12 -12.93
CA VAL A 162 -21.39 17.35 -13.33
C VAL A 162 -22.89 17.10 -13.46
N THR A 163 -23.30 15.91 -13.90
CA THR A 163 -24.70 15.51 -14.07
C THR A 163 -25.43 15.21 -12.75
N PHE A 164 -24.67 15.03 -11.66
CA PHE A 164 -25.20 14.82 -10.31
C PHE A 164 -25.11 16.09 -9.45
N ALA A 165 -24.27 17.05 -9.85
CA ALA A 165 -23.91 18.24 -9.07
C ALA A 165 -24.52 19.53 -9.64
N GLU A 166 -25.59 19.44 -10.43
CA GLU A 166 -26.23 20.61 -11.06
C GLU A 166 -26.59 21.66 -9.98
N GLY A 167 -25.91 22.81 -10.02
CA GLY A 167 -26.20 23.95 -9.15
C GLY A 167 -25.35 24.10 -7.88
N ASP A 168 -24.45 23.17 -7.54
CA ASP A 168 -23.53 23.34 -6.39
C ASP A 168 -22.05 23.36 -6.83
N PRO A 169 -21.43 24.55 -6.98
CA PRO A 169 -20.04 24.67 -7.40
C PRO A 169 -19.05 24.14 -6.36
N LEU A 170 -19.51 23.88 -5.13
CA LEU A 170 -18.67 23.41 -4.02
C LEU A 170 -18.72 21.89 -3.84
N VAL A 171 -19.40 21.13 -4.72
CA VAL A 171 -19.49 19.66 -4.60
C VAL A 171 -18.12 19.00 -4.55
N VAL A 172 -17.20 19.38 -5.44
CA VAL A 172 -15.86 18.78 -5.50
C VAL A 172 -15.03 19.12 -4.26
N PRO A 173 -14.91 20.39 -3.82
CA PRO A 173 -14.26 20.72 -2.54
C PRO A 173 -14.86 19.99 -1.33
N LYS A 174 -16.20 19.92 -1.22
CA LYS A 174 -16.89 19.19 -0.13
C LYS A 174 -16.59 17.69 -0.19
N ALA A 175 -16.58 17.09 -1.38
CA ALA A 175 -16.24 15.68 -1.57
C ALA A 175 -14.79 15.38 -1.20
N LEU A 176 -13.85 16.27 -1.56
CA LEU A 176 -12.44 16.16 -1.19
C LEU A 176 -12.23 16.34 0.33
N LEU A 177 -13.02 17.20 0.98
CA LEU A 177 -12.98 17.34 2.44
C LEU A 177 -13.39 16.04 3.13
N LEU A 178 -14.49 15.43 2.66
CA LEU A 178 -14.96 14.14 3.16
C LEU A 178 -13.93 13.04 2.95
N ALA A 179 -13.39 12.93 1.73
CA ALA A 179 -12.38 11.94 1.39
C ALA A 179 -11.11 12.11 2.22
N GLY A 180 -10.64 13.35 2.38
CA GLY A 180 -9.48 13.70 3.21
C GLY A 180 -9.70 13.39 4.68
N GLY A 181 -10.89 13.66 5.23
CA GLY A 181 -11.27 13.28 6.58
C GLY A 181 -11.27 11.76 6.79
N GLY A 182 -11.83 11.00 5.84
CA GLY A 182 -11.84 9.54 5.87
C GLY A 182 -10.44 8.93 5.79
N ILE A 183 -9.60 9.42 4.88
CA ILE A 183 -8.20 9.00 4.76
C ILE A 183 -7.41 9.39 6.02
N GLY A 184 -7.63 10.60 6.55
CA GLY A 184 -7.05 11.05 7.81
C GLY A 184 -7.41 10.15 8.99
N ALA A 185 -8.65 9.69 9.08
CA ALA A 185 -9.08 8.75 10.11
C ALA A 185 -8.40 7.37 9.95
N ILE A 186 -8.30 6.85 8.71
CA ILE A 186 -7.60 5.60 8.43
C ILE A 186 -6.12 5.71 8.81
N THR A 187 -5.46 6.80 8.42
CA THR A 187 -4.04 7.01 8.73
C THR A 187 -3.78 7.14 10.22
N LEU A 188 -4.62 7.88 10.95
CA LEU A 188 -4.57 7.97 12.41
C LEU A 188 -4.76 6.60 13.06
N SER A 189 -5.75 5.82 12.59
CA SER A 189 -5.98 4.45 13.06
C SER A 189 -4.75 3.56 12.85
N MET A 190 -4.07 3.66 11.70
CA MET A 190 -2.86 2.89 11.40
C MET A 190 -1.62 3.36 12.17
N MET A 191 -1.59 4.62 12.61
CA MET A 191 -0.53 5.13 13.48
C MET A 191 -0.69 4.66 14.93
N VAL A 192 -1.94 4.62 15.42
CA VAL A 192 -2.25 4.22 16.80
C VAL A 192 -2.25 2.70 16.96
N THR A 193 -2.79 1.97 15.98
CA THR A 193 -2.87 0.50 16.03
C THR A 193 -1.71 -0.15 15.29
N SER A 194 -1.08 -1.14 15.92
CA SER A 194 -0.10 -2.00 15.22
C SER A 194 -0.86 -2.99 14.36
N SER A 195 -1.38 -2.55 13.21
CA SER A 195 -2.14 -3.44 12.32
C SER A 195 -1.23 -4.57 11.81
N PRO A 196 -1.69 -5.83 11.82
CA PRO A 196 -0.87 -6.98 11.40
C PRO A 196 -0.51 -6.94 9.90
N SER A 197 -1.26 -6.20 9.08
CA SER A 197 -0.89 -5.93 7.68
C SER A 197 -1.44 -4.59 7.20
N GLU A 198 -0.53 -3.68 6.84
CA GLU A 198 -0.88 -2.33 6.35
C GLU A 198 -1.70 -2.38 5.05
N ALA A 199 -1.31 -3.27 4.13
CA ALA A 199 -2.01 -3.48 2.85
C ALA A 199 -3.48 -3.87 3.05
N LEU A 200 -3.78 -4.71 4.04
CA LEU A 200 -5.15 -5.19 4.27
C LEU A 200 -6.05 -4.07 4.81
N THR A 201 -5.50 -3.21 5.68
CA THR A 201 -6.23 -2.06 6.23
C THR A 201 -6.62 -1.07 5.14
N LEU A 202 -5.76 -0.83 4.16
CA LEU A 202 -6.06 0.03 3.00
C LEU A 202 -7.01 -0.63 2.00
N TYR A 203 -6.91 -1.94 1.85
CA TYR A 203 -7.71 -2.71 0.91
C TYR A 203 -9.20 -2.75 1.30
N ARG A 204 -9.48 -3.03 2.58
CA ARG A 204 -10.84 -3.24 3.10
C ARG A 204 -11.84 -2.13 2.75
N PRO A 205 -11.50 -0.82 2.85
CA PRO A 205 -12.44 0.24 2.54
C PRO A 205 -12.66 0.47 1.03
N VAL A 206 -11.79 -0.01 0.13
CA VAL A 206 -11.82 0.35 -1.30
C VAL A 206 -13.18 0.05 -1.93
N ILE A 207 -13.57 -1.23 -1.98
CA ILE A 207 -14.79 -1.65 -2.66
C ILE A 207 -16.06 -1.15 -1.96
N PRO A 208 -16.20 -1.29 -0.62
CA PRO A 208 -17.37 -0.77 0.08
C PRO A 208 -17.55 0.74 -0.08
N ALA A 209 -16.46 1.53 -0.05
CA ALA A 209 -16.55 2.97 -0.19
C ALA A 209 -16.99 3.39 -1.59
N VAL A 210 -16.40 2.82 -2.65
CA VAL A 210 -16.81 3.10 -4.02
C VAL A 210 -18.26 2.67 -4.26
N LEU A 211 -18.64 1.47 -3.79
CA LEU A 211 -20.00 0.94 -3.95
C LEU A 211 -21.03 1.82 -3.22
N ALA A 212 -20.77 2.15 -1.95
CA ALA A 212 -21.64 3.03 -1.17
C ALA A 212 -21.76 4.42 -1.81
N GLY A 213 -20.66 4.94 -2.35
CA GLY A 213 -20.65 6.22 -3.04
C GLY A 213 -21.53 6.24 -4.29
N ILE A 214 -21.45 5.21 -5.15
CA ILE A 214 -22.31 5.10 -6.34
C ILE A 214 -23.78 4.93 -5.93
N VAL A 215 -24.07 4.13 -4.90
CA VAL A 215 -25.44 3.95 -4.38
C VAL A 215 -26.02 5.28 -3.86
N LEU A 216 -25.22 6.08 -3.14
CA LEU A 216 -25.66 7.40 -2.67
C LEU A 216 -25.95 8.37 -3.82
N LEU A 217 -25.14 8.35 -4.89
CA LEU A 217 -25.39 9.13 -6.10
C LEU A 217 -26.71 8.75 -6.78
N LEU A 218 -27.14 7.47 -6.67
CA LEU A 218 -28.41 7.01 -7.23
C LEU A 218 -29.63 7.31 -6.37
N LEU A 219 -29.52 7.19 -5.04
CA LEU A 219 -30.67 7.33 -4.13
C LEU A 219 -31.17 8.77 -4.02
N LYS A 220 -30.25 9.73 -3.89
CA LYS A 220 -30.56 11.14 -3.64
C LYS A 220 -29.51 12.06 -4.30
N PRO A 221 -29.52 12.17 -5.65
CA PRO A 221 -28.56 13.00 -6.38
C PRO A 221 -28.59 14.47 -5.93
N ASP A 222 -29.76 15.01 -5.58
CA ASP A 222 -29.91 16.43 -5.25
C ASP A 222 -29.44 16.82 -3.84
N VAL A 223 -29.29 15.85 -2.93
CA VAL A 223 -29.05 16.12 -1.49
C VAL A 223 -27.64 15.70 -1.05
N TYR A 224 -27.13 14.60 -1.59
CA TYR A 224 -25.87 13.99 -1.14
C TYR A 224 -24.80 13.80 -2.23
N PRO A 225 -24.70 14.64 -3.28
CA PRO A 225 -23.74 14.40 -4.36
C PRO A 225 -22.29 14.44 -3.82
N PHE A 226 -22.00 15.35 -2.89
CA PHE A 226 -20.68 15.43 -2.26
C PHE A 226 -20.34 14.21 -1.38
N LEU A 227 -21.33 13.58 -0.72
CA LEU A 227 -21.10 12.36 0.06
C LEU A 227 -20.79 11.18 -0.85
N GLY A 228 -21.59 11.01 -1.91
CA GLY A 228 -21.40 9.97 -2.91
C GLY A 228 -20.02 10.08 -3.57
N THR A 229 -19.73 11.25 -4.15
CA THR A 229 -18.44 11.53 -4.78
C THR A 229 -17.27 11.42 -3.80
N GLY A 230 -17.43 11.91 -2.56
CA GLY A 230 -16.38 11.85 -1.54
C GLY A 230 -16.02 10.43 -1.12
N LEU A 231 -17.01 9.54 -0.96
CA LEU A 231 -16.74 8.12 -0.65
C LEU A 231 -16.04 7.40 -1.81
N ILE A 232 -16.42 7.70 -3.05
CA ILE A 232 -15.73 7.16 -4.22
C ILE A 232 -14.26 7.62 -4.23
N ILE A 233 -14.01 8.93 -4.08
CA ILE A 233 -12.65 9.49 -4.02
C ILE A 233 -11.83 8.82 -2.91
N MET A 234 -12.41 8.66 -1.72
CA MET A 234 -11.76 8.00 -0.60
C MET A 234 -11.33 6.57 -0.95
N GLY A 235 -12.25 5.78 -1.52
CA GLY A 235 -11.98 4.40 -1.92
C GLY A 235 -10.90 4.29 -3.00
N ILE A 236 -10.93 5.17 -3.99
CA ILE A 236 -9.94 5.21 -5.08
C ILE A 236 -8.56 5.63 -4.57
N TYR A 237 -8.45 6.61 -3.69
CA TYR A 237 -7.15 6.95 -3.09
C TYR A 237 -6.61 5.85 -2.17
N CYS A 238 -7.48 5.11 -1.47
CA CYS A 238 -7.07 3.89 -0.75
C CYS A 238 -6.49 2.84 -1.71
N LEU A 239 -7.11 2.67 -2.89
CA LEU A 239 -6.60 1.79 -3.93
C LEU A 239 -5.25 2.27 -4.49
N ASP A 240 -5.09 3.56 -4.76
CA ASP A 240 -3.82 4.14 -5.22
C ASP A 240 -2.71 3.91 -4.19
N MET A 241 -2.97 4.19 -2.91
CA MET A 241 -2.03 3.93 -1.81
C MET A 241 -1.64 2.44 -1.72
N LEU A 242 -2.63 1.55 -1.81
CA LEU A 242 -2.41 0.11 -1.83
C LEU A 242 -1.56 -0.30 -3.05
N MET A 243 -1.87 0.22 -4.23
CA MET A 243 -1.13 -0.06 -5.46
C MET A 243 0.34 0.36 -5.32
N MET A 244 0.61 1.56 -4.79
CA MET A 244 1.97 2.03 -4.55
C MET A 244 2.74 1.12 -3.59
N LEU A 245 2.11 0.70 -2.49
CA LEU A 245 2.70 -0.19 -1.50
C LEU A 245 2.99 -1.59 -2.07
N VAL A 246 2.02 -2.17 -2.78
CA VAL A 246 2.11 -3.53 -3.33
C VAL A 246 3.13 -3.59 -4.47
N SER A 247 3.10 -2.63 -5.40
CA SER A 247 4.02 -2.60 -6.53
C SER A 247 5.48 -2.44 -6.09
N THR A 248 5.76 -1.64 -5.07
CA THR A 248 7.12 -1.47 -4.53
C THR A 248 7.62 -2.74 -3.84
N ASP A 249 6.78 -3.39 -3.03
CA ASP A 249 7.11 -4.65 -2.36
C ASP A 249 7.29 -5.82 -3.35
N VAL A 250 6.42 -5.92 -4.37
CA VAL A 250 6.53 -6.91 -5.45
C VAL A 250 7.80 -6.68 -6.29
N ALA A 251 8.12 -5.45 -6.65
CA ALA A 251 9.34 -5.14 -7.39
C ALA A 251 10.60 -5.54 -6.61
N PHE A 252 10.64 -5.20 -5.31
CA PHE A 252 11.76 -5.53 -4.43
C PHE A 252 11.93 -7.04 -4.26
N ARG A 253 10.84 -7.75 -3.99
CA ARG A 253 10.82 -9.21 -3.74
C ARG A 253 11.03 -10.05 -5.00
N GLY A 254 10.43 -9.63 -6.12
CA GLY A 254 10.49 -10.31 -7.40
C GLY A 254 11.75 -10.03 -8.22
N ARG A 255 12.63 -9.13 -7.76
CA ARG A 255 13.82 -8.65 -8.50
C ARG A 255 13.48 -8.12 -9.90
N ILE A 256 12.29 -7.53 -10.03
CA ILE A 256 11.80 -6.92 -11.28
C ILE A 256 12.17 -5.43 -11.23
N PRO A 257 12.55 -4.79 -12.35
CA PRO A 257 12.69 -3.35 -12.40
C PRO A 257 11.44 -2.65 -11.86
N VAL A 258 11.61 -1.76 -10.89
CA VAL A 258 10.52 -1.06 -10.21
C VAL A 258 9.70 -0.25 -11.22
N ALA A 259 10.38 0.42 -12.15
CA ALA A 259 9.74 1.14 -13.25
C ALA A 259 8.77 0.25 -14.06
N LEU A 260 9.06 -1.05 -14.21
CA LEU A 260 8.18 -1.97 -14.94
C LEU A 260 6.95 -2.35 -14.10
N SER A 261 7.15 -2.81 -12.86
CA SER A 261 6.03 -3.23 -12.01
C SER A 261 5.11 -2.07 -11.65
N PHE A 262 5.70 -0.95 -11.22
CA PHE A 262 4.99 0.27 -10.89
C PHE A 262 4.38 0.93 -12.12
N GLY A 263 5.15 1.05 -13.20
CA GLY A 263 4.70 1.66 -14.45
C GLY A 263 3.53 0.92 -15.10
N LEU A 264 3.52 -0.42 -15.10
CA LEU A 264 2.39 -1.19 -15.62
C LEU A 264 1.11 -0.99 -14.81
N ALA A 265 1.22 -0.94 -13.48
CA ALA A 265 0.08 -0.71 -12.61
C ALA A 265 -0.49 0.72 -12.78
N VAL A 266 0.38 1.74 -12.82
CA VAL A 266 0.00 3.14 -13.12
C VAL A 266 -0.61 3.25 -14.52
N LEU A 267 -0.03 2.58 -15.52
CA LEU A 267 -0.55 2.62 -16.88
C LEU A 267 -1.96 2.02 -16.95
N ALA A 268 -2.19 0.88 -16.29
CA ALA A 268 -3.50 0.25 -16.24
C ALA A 268 -4.54 1.16 -15.56
N THR A 269 -4.20 1.78 -14.42
CA THR A 269 -5.14 2.68 -13.73
C THR A 269 -5.43 3.96 -14.51
N ARG A 270 -4.40 4.59 -15.09
CA ARG A 270 -4.58 5.82 -15.89
C ARG A 270 -5.28 5.56 -17.22
N ALA A 271 -4.99 4.45 -17.90
CA ALA A 271 -5.71 4.05 -19.11
C ALA A 271 -7.18 3.75 -18.82
N GLY A 272 -7.47 3.08 -17.70
CA GLY A 272 -8.84 2.83 -17.27
C GLY A 272 -9.59 4.13 -16.96
N THR A 273 -8.96 5.04 -16.19
CA THR A 273 -9.56 6.35 -15.87
C THR A 273 -9.85 7.16 -17.14
N LEU A 274 -8.92 7.19 -18.10
CA LEU A 274 -9.11 7.87 -19.38
C LEU A 274 -10.24 7.24 -20.20
N ALA A 275 -10.28 5.91 -20.31
CA ALA A 275 -11.35 5.21 -21.02
C ALA A 275 -12.72 5.48 -20.38
N GLY A 276 -12.79 5.49 -19.05
CA GLY A 276 -14.00 5.82 -18.30
C GLY A 276 -14.45 7.26 -18.51
N SER A 277 -13.54 8.24 -18.39
CA SER A 277 -13.88 9.66 -18.54
C SER A 277 -14.30 10.01 -19.95
N VAL A 278 -13.56 9.52 -20.96
CA VAL A 278 -13.94 9.69 -22.38
C VAL A 278 -15.28 8.99 -22.67
N GLY A 279 -15.52 7.81 -22.07
CA GLY A 279 -16.80 7.12 -22.18
C GLY A 279 -17.95 7.90 -21.55
N ALA A 280 -17.73 8.53 -20.40
CA ALA A 280 -18.71 9.40 -19.75
C ALA A 280 -19.03 10.63 -20.62
N ASP A 281 -18.00 11.34 -21.11
CA ASP A 281 -18.20 12.49 -21.99
C ASP A 281 -18.97 12.09 -23.25
N TRP A 282 -18.57 10.99 -23.90
CA TRP A 282 -19.27 10.48 -25.09
C TRP A 282 -20.74 10.16 -24.81
N LEU A 283 -21.05 9.54 -23.67
CA LEU A 283 -22.43 9.24 -23.26
C LEU A 283 -23.24 10.52 -23.02
N ILE A 284 -22.68 11.50 -22.31
CA ILE A 284 -23.34 12.77 -21.95
C ILE A 284 -23.66 13.59 -23.20
N PHE A 285 -22.74 13.65 -24.17
CA PHE A 285 -22.95 14.37 -25.43
C PHE A 285 -23.70 13.56 -26.49
N SER A 286 -24.06 12.31 -26.21
CA SER A 286 -24.82 11.48 -27.14
C SER A 286 -26.30 11.88 -27.20
N PRO A 287 -26.99 11.69 -28.34
CA PRO A 287 -28.43 11.90 -28.44
C PRO A 287 -29.27 10.97 -27.54
N TRP A 288 -28.66 9.92 -27.00
CA TRP A 288 -29.32 8.90 -26.19
C TRP A 288 -29.20 9.19 -24.68
N TRP A 289 -28.55 10.29 -24.31
CA TRP A 289 -28.41 10.68 -22.92
C TRP A 289 -29.77 10.88 -22.25
N SER A 290 -30.02 10.13 -21.18
CA SER A 290 -31.26 10.19 -20.41
C SER A 290 -30.99 9.83 -18.96
N ALA A 291 -31.89 10.24 -18.05
CA ALA A 291 -31.81 9.88 -16.64
C ALA A 291 -31.84 8.35 -16.42
N GLN A 292 -32.54 7.62 -17.30
CA GLN A 292 -32.57 6.16 -17.29
C GLN A 292 -31.21 5.58 -17.67
N LEU A 293 -30.60 6.03 -18.78
CA LEU A 293 -29.27 5.57 -19.20
C LEU A 293 -28.21 5.84 -18.11
N ARG A 294 -28.26 7.00 -17.46
CA ARG A 294 -27.39 7.32 -16.31
C ARG A 294 -27.53 6.30 -15.17
N THR A 295 -28.76 5.93 -14.84
CA THR A 295 -29.07 4.95 -13.79
C THR A 295 -28.56 3.56 -14.18
N ASP A 296 -28.82 3.13 -15.41
CA ASP A 296 -28.39 1.84 -15.94
C ASP A 296 -26.87 1.68 -15.90
N VAL A 297 -26.14 2.72 -16.31
CA VAL A 297 -24.67 2.76 -16.26
C VAL A 297 -24.16 2.62 -14.82
N CYS A 298 -24.76 3.30 -13.86
CA CYS A 298 -24.35 3.19 -12.45
C CYS A 298 -24.65 1.81 -11.86
N LEU A 299 -25.79 1.20 -12.20
CA LEU A 299 -26.14 -0.16 -11.78
C LEU A 299 -25.18 -1.20 -12.36
N ILE A 300 -24.80 -1.05 -13.63
CA ILE A 300 -23.76 -1.89 -14.26
C ILE A 300 -22.43 -1.71 -13.54
N ALA A 301 -22.04 -0.48 -13.19
CA ALA A 301 -20.82 -0.22 -12.44
C ALA A 301 -20.83 -0.89 -11.05
N ILE A 302 -21.95 -0.84 -10.32
CA ILE A 302 -22.14 -1.53 -9.04
C ILE A 302 -22.00 -3.04 -9.22
N LEU A 303 -22.66 -3.62 -10.22
CA LEU A 303 -22.59 -5.05 -10.51
C LEU A 303 -21.15 -5.49 -10.82
N LEU A 304 -20.45 -4.76 -11.69
CA LEU A 304 -19.05 -5.05 -12.03
C LEU A 304 -18.15 -4.96 -10.80
N LEU A 305 -18.34 -3.94 -9.95
CA LEU A 305 -17.56 -3.77 -8.73
C LEU A 305 -17.80 -4.91 -7.73
N ALA A 306 -19.06 -5.36 -7.58
CA ALA A 306 -19.41 -6.50 -6.74
C ALA A 306 -18.79 -7.80 -7.26
N VAL A 307 -18.85 -8.04 -8.58
CA VAL A 307 -18.23 -9.20 -9.24
C VAL A 307 -16.71 -9.19 -9.04
N ILE A 308 -16.06 -8.04 -9.22
CA ILE A 308 -14.60 -7.90 -9.01
C ILE A 308 -14.24 -8.18 -7.55
N GLY A 309 -14.98 -7.58 -6.60
CA GLY A 309 -14.73 -7.77 -5.17
C GLY A 309 -14.99 -9.17 -4.65
N MET A 310 -15.89 -9.92 -5.30
CA MET A 310 -16.18 -11.30 -4.93
C MET A 310 -15.24 -12.30 -5.61
N LEU A 311 -14.89 -12.09 -6.88
CA LEU A 311 -14.25 -13.13 -7.70
C LEU A 311 -12.75 -12.93 -7.98
N PHE A 312 -12.23 -11.70 -7.94
CA PHE A 312 -10.89 -11.42 -8.49
C PHE A 312 -9.97 -10.60 -7.58
N PHE A 313 -10.55 -9.79 -6.71
CA PHE A 313 -9.85 -9.01 -5.69
C PHE A 313 -10.42 -9.50 -4.36
N THR A 314 -9.84 -10.56 -3.79
CA THR A 314 -10.26 -11.04 -2.46
C THR A 314 -9.19 -10.70 -1.43
N VAL A 315 -9.58 -10.62 -0.15
CA VAL A 315 -8.63 -10.48 0.96
C VAL A 315 -7.57 -11.59 0.92
N ALA A 316 -7.94 -12.80 0.47
CA ALA A 316 -7.02 -13.91 0.32
C ALA A 316 -5.95 -13.66 -0.75
N ASP A 317 -6.27 -12.99 -1.86
CA ASP A 317 -5.29 -12.66 -2.90
C ASP A 317 -4.29 -11.61 -2.41
N VAL A 318 -4.77 -10.59 -1.68
CA VAL A 318 -3.91 -9.57 -1.05
C VAL A 318 -3.04 -10.19 0.04
N GLN A 319 -3.60 -11.08 0.85
CA GLN A 319 -2.85 -11.83 1.85
C GLN A 319 -1.79 -12.73 1.20
N LYS A 320 -2.06 -13.40 0.08
CA LYS A 320 -1.02 -14.17 -0.63
C LYS A 320 0.15 -13.30 -1.10
N LEU A 321 -0.09 -12.03 -1.47
CA LEU A 321 1.00 -11.10 -1.78
C LEU A 321 1.77 -10.64 -0.54
N TYR A 322 1.08 -10.44 0.60
CA TYR A 322 1.65 -9.74 1.76
C TYR A 322 2.08 -10.64 2.92
N VAL A 323 1.49 -11.84 3.05
CA VAL A 323 1.94 -12.88 3.98
C VAL A 323 3.33 -13.26 3.52
N THR A 324 4.30 -12.63 4.16
CA THR A 324 5.70 -12.93 3.97
C THR A 324 5.91 -14.43 4.15
N PRO A 325 6.51 -15.13 3.17
CA PRO A 325 7.05 -16.46 3.40
C PRO A 325 8.03 -16.47 4.58
N ARG A 326 8.53 -15.30 5.02
CA ARG A 326 9.33 -15.13 6.24
C ARG A 326 8.57 -15.40 7.53
N MET A 327 7.31 -14.98 7.68
CA MET A 327 6.58 -15.20 8.94
C MET A 327 6.12 -16.65 9.03
N GLN A 328 5.59 -17.20 7.93
CA GLN A 328 5.31 -18.64 7.82
C GLN A 328 6.58 -19.49 7.90
N ARG A 329 7.68 -19.19 7.20
CA ARG A 329 8.93 -19.98 7.36
C ARG A 329 9.64 -19.75 8.68
N ALA A 330 9.55 -18.57 9.29
CA ALA A 330 10.12 -18.38 10.63
C ALA A 330 9.29 -19.14 11.66
N ASP A 331 7.95 -19.12 11.54
CA ASP A 331 7.08 -19.94 12.39
C ASP A 331 7.27 -21.43 12.11
N GLU A 332 7.32 -21.87 10.85
CA GLU A 332 7.60 -23.27 10.45
C GLU A 332 9.03 -23.69 10.86
N SER A 333 10.04 -22.82 10.70
CA SER A 333 11.41 -23.10 11.12
C SER A 333 11.55 -23.12 12.63
N LEU A 334 10.86 -22.23 13.34
CA LEU A 334 10.83 -22.21 14.81
C LEU A 334 10.11 -23.44 15.33
N GLU A 335 8.96 -23.81 14.76
CA GLU A 335 8.22 -25.01 15.10
C GLU A 335 9.03 -26.28 14.77
N GLN A 336 9.74 -26.33 13.63
CA GLN A 336 10.66 -27.42 13.32
C GLN A 336 11.84 -27.51 14.30
N LYS A 337 12.46 -26.38 14.66
CA LYS A 337 13.53 -26.33 15.66
C LYS A 337 13.03 -26.74 17.05
N CYS A 338 11.86 -26.25 17.44
CA CYS A 338 11.19 -26.64 18.69
C CYS A 338 10.84 -28.13 18.68
N ALA A 339 10.35 -28.68 17.57
CA ALA A 339 10.05 -30.10 17.41
C ALA A 339 11.32 -30.96 17.47
N ALA A 340 12.43 -30.50 16.89
CA ALA A 340 13.72 -31.17 16.98
C ALA A 340 14.23 -31.21 18.43
N VAL A 341 14.20 -30.08 19.14
CA VAL A 341 14.55 -30.02 20.56
C VAL A 341 13.60 -30.87 21.42
N ALA A 342 12.31 -30.84 21.13
CA ALA A 342 11.31 -31.64 21.82
C ALA A 342 11.56 -33.15 21.66
N ALA A 343 11.91 -33.59 20.44
CA ALA A 343 12.28 -34.97 20.18
C ALA A 343 13.58 -35.37 20.87
N MET A 344 14.61 -34.52 20.82
CA MET A 344 15.92 -34.77 21.45
C MET A 344 15.84 -34.83 22.98
N CYS A 345 15.02 -33.98 23.59
CA CYS A 345 14.86 -33.88 25.05
C CYS A 345 13.67 -34.68 25.59
N HIS A 346 13.00 -35.49 24.74
CA HIS A 346 11.83 -36.29 25.09
C HIS A 346 10.75 -35.47 25.85
N LEU A 347 10.42 -34.29 25.31
CA LEU A 347 9.31 -33.49 25.78
C LEU A 347 7.99 -34.22 25.49
N THR A 348 7.04 -34.10 26.41
CA THR A 348 5.67 -34.59 26.21
C THR A 348 4.93 -33.74 25.18
N ASN A 349 3.84 -34.25 24.61
CA ASN A 349 3.02 -33.50 23.64
C ASN A 349 2.62 -32.10 24.17
N ARG A 350 2.27 -31.99 25.47
CA ARG A 350 1.93 -30.71 26.10
C ARG A 350 3.14 -29.81 26.30
N GLU A 351 4.30 -30.35 26.64
CA GLU A 351 5.53 -29.57 26.72
C GLU A 351 5.98 -29.06 25.35
N SER A 352 5.72 -29.83 24.28
CA SER A 352 5.98 -29.44 22.88
C SER A 352 5.10 -28.26 22.42
N GLU A 353 3.85 -28.19 22.88
CA GLU A 353 3.00 -27.02 22.64
C GLU A 353 3.52 -25.78 23.39
N VAL A 354 3.91 -25.97 24.66
CA VAL A 354 4.38 -24.88 25.53
C VAL A 354 5.73 -24.32 25.09
N ILE A 355 6.68 -25.16 24.63
CA ILE A 355 8.01 -24.71 24.18
C ILE A 355 7.90 -23.78 22.95
N VAL A 356 6.96 -24.03 22.03
CA VAL A 356 6.72 -23.15 20.86
C VAL A 356 6.25 -21.76 21.32
N LEU A 357 5.31 -21.71 22.28
CA LEU A 357 4.82 -20.44 22.81
C LEU A 357 5.89 -19.68 23.61
N LEU A 358 6.72 -20.39 24.38
CA LEU A 358 7.87 -19.81 25.07
C LEU A 358 8.89 -19.23 24.08
N ALA A 359 9.19 -19.95 23.00
CA ALA A 359 10.10 -19.51 21.96
C ALA A 359 9.60 -18.24 21.26
N ARG A 360 8.28 -18.12 21.06
CA ARG A 360 7.59 -16.92 20.54
C ARG A 360 7.52 -15.73 21.52
N GLY A 361 8.04 -15.84 22.74
CA GLY A 361 8.03 -14.72 23.70
C GLY A 361 6.76 -14.58 24.50
N ARG A 362 5.89 -15.60 24.52
CA ARG A 362 4.65 -15.55 25.28
C ARG A 362 4.92 -15.77 26.78
N THR A 363 4.25 -14.97 27.59
CA THR A 363 4.32 -15.03 29.06
C THR A 363 3.45 -16.17 29.61
N VAL A 364 3.71 -16.63 30.82
CA VAL A 364 2.92 -17.70 31.47
C VAL A 364 1.41 -17.41 31.51
N PRO A 365 0.92 -16.19 31.83
CA PRO A 365 -0.51 -15.89 31.75
C PRO A 365 -1.10 -16.12 30.35
N TYR A 366 -0.43 -15.59 29.32
CA TYR A 366 -0.81 -15.82 27.93
C TYR A 366 -0.88 -17.30 27.57
N ILE A 367 0.12 -18.09 27.97
CA ILE A 367 0.17 -19.55 27.70
C ILE A 367 -0.99 -20.27 28.40
N SER A 368 -1.31 -19.84 29.62
CA SER A 368 -2.43 -20.35 30.42
C SER A 368 -3.76 -20.19 29.67
N ASP A 369 -4.01 -18.98 29.15
CA ASP A 369 -5.25 -18.64 28.45
C ASP A 369 -5.32 -19.35 27.10
N GLU A 370 -4.24 -19.32 26.31
CA GLU A 370 -4.16 -19.95 24.98
C GLU A 370 -4.38 -21.46 25.03
N LEU A 371 -3.75 -22.15 25.98
CA LEU A 371 -3.87 -23.61 26.13
C LEU A 371 -5.03 -24.03 27.04
N SER A 372 -5.80 -23.07 27.57
CA SER A 372 -6.92 -23.32 28.50
C SER A 372 -6.52 -24.18 29.72
N ILE A 373 -5.36 -23.87 30.32
CA ILE A 373 -4.84 -24.54 31.53
C ILE A 373 -4.68 -23.53 32.67
N ALA A 374 -4.59 -24.01 33.92
CA ALA A 374 -4.31 -23.15 35.06
C ALA A 374 -2.86 -22.61 35.03
N GLN A 375 -2.63 -21.39 35.54
CA GLN A 375 -1.30 -20.78 35.54
C GLN A 375 -0.26 -21.62 36.30
N GLY A 376 -0.67 -22.30 37.38
CA GLY A 376 0.20 -23.24 38.10
C GLY A 376 0.68 -24.39 37.22
N THR A 377 -0.21 -24.93 36.38
CA THR A 377 0.10 -25.99 35.41
C THR A 377 1.02 -25.47 34.30
N ALA A 378 0.79 -24.27 33.80
CA ALA A 378 1.68 -23.64 32.82
C ALA A 378 3.09 -23.44 33.39
N LYS A 379 3.23 -22.92 34.62
CA LYS A 379 4.54 -22.82 35.31
C LYS A 379 5.21 -24.19 35.48
N HIS A 380 4.43 -25.22 35.79
CA HIS A 380 4.96 -26.58 35.93
C HIS A 380 5.53 -27.10 34.61
N HIS A 381 4.82 -26.92 33.49
CA HIS A 381 5.33 -27.28 32.16
C HIS A 381 6.60 -26.51 31.79
N VAL A 382 6.64 -25.19 32.03
CA VAL A 382 7.83 -24.35 31.78
C VAL A 382 9.04 -24.86 32.58
N SER A 383 8.84 -25.15 33.88
CA SER A 383 9.90 -25.67 34.75
C SER A 383 10.40 -27.05 34.29
N ASN A 384 9.51 -27.93 33.84
CA ASN A 384 9.90 -29.23 33.31
C ASN A 384 10.66 -29.10 31.98
N ILE A 385 10.28 -28.17 31.11
CA ILE A 385 10.99 -27.90 29.85
C ILE A 385 12.42 -27.44 30.15
N TYR A 386 12.60 -26.45 31.02
CA TYR A 386 13.94 -25.98 31.42
C TYR A 386 14.80 -27.11 31.98
N ARG A 387 14.24 -27.95 32.87
CA ARG A 387 14.94 -29.11 33.42
C ARG A 387 15.32 -30.15 32.36
N LYS A 388 14.42 -30.46 31.41
CA LYS A 388 14.64 -31.48 30.36
C LYS A 388 15.59 -31.00 29.26
N VAL A 389 15.55 -29.71 28.93
CA VAL A 389 16.45 -29.08 27.95
C VAL A 389 17.82 -28.76 28.57
N GLY A 390 17.90 -28.62 29.89
CA GLY A 390 19.14 -28.36 30.63
C GLY A 390 19.52 -26.88 30.68
N VAL A 391 18.52 -25.99 30.76
CA VAL A 391 18.67 -24.53 30.77
C VAL A 391 18.01 -23.95 32.02
N PHE A 392 18.47 -22.79 32.47
CA PHE A 392 18.00 -22.18 33.73
C PHE A 392 17.07 -21.00 33.51
N ASP A 393 17.05 -20.45 32.30
CA ASP A 393 16.30 -19.25 31.98
C ASP A 393 15.77 -19.29 30.54
N ARG A 394 14.98 -18.28 30.22
CA ARG A 394 14.38 -18.15 28.90
C ARG A 394 15.43 -17.91 27.82
N GLN A 395 16.51 -17.20 28.12
CA GLN A 395 17.55 -16.92 27.13
C GLN A 395 18.29 -18.20 26.76
N GLY A 396 18.68 -19.02 27.74
CA GLY A 396 19.31 -20.32 27.47
C GLY A 396 18.39 -21.26 26.69
N LEU A 397 17.08 -21.22 26.90
CA LEU A 397 16.12 -21.98 26.07
C LEU A 397 16.12 -21.52 24.61
N LEU A 398 16.18 -20.20 24.36
CA LEU A 398 16.23 -19.66 23.00
C LEU A 398 17.54 -20.05 22.31
N ASP A 399 18.66 -19.94 23.02
CA ASP A 399 19.98 -20.34 22.50
C ASP A 399 20.01 -21.85 22.16
N ALA A 400 19.39 -22.69 23.00
CA ALA A 400 19.22 -24.12 22.75
C ALA A 400 18.41 -24.42 21.48
N ILE A 401 17.34 -23.66 21.24
CA ILE A 401 16.50 -23.80 20.04
C ILE A 401 17.24 -23.32 18.79
N GLU A 402 18.04 -22.25 18.89
CA GLU A 402 18.84 -21.75 17.78
C GLU A 402 19.96 -22.71 17.37
N GLN A 403 20.61 -23.36 18.34
CA GLN A 403 21.71 -24.30 18.13
C GLN A 403 21.23 -25.72 17.74
N GLY A 404 19.92 -25.99 17.79
CA GLY A 404 19.36 -27.31 17.45
C GLY A 404 19.59 -28.36 18.54
N GLY A 405 19.70 -27.94 19.80
CA GLY A 405 19.91 -28.80 20.97
C GLY A 405 21.22 -28.50 21.70
N VAL A 406 21.19 -28.49 23.03
CA VAL A 406 22.38 -28.33 23.87
C VAL A 406 23.02 -29.71 24.03
N GLY A 407 24.20 -29.89 23.44
CA GLY A 407 25.07 -31.00 23.79
C GLY A 407 25.37 -30.98 25.28
N ARG A 408 25.42 -32.15 25.91
CA ARG A 408 25.75 -32.46 27.33
C ARG A 408 26.97 -31.74 27.96
N SER A 409 27.57 -30.75 27.33
CA SER A 409 28.82 -30.10 27.75
C SER A 409 28.67 -29.12 28.94
N ALA A 410 27.48 -28.57 29.22
CA ALA A 410 27.32 -27.60 30.31
C ALA A 410 27.29 -28.24 31.72
N LEU A 411 27.02 -29.54 31.84
CA LEU A 411 26.98 -30.25 33.14
C LEU A 411 28.32 -30.90 33.54
N ALA A 412 29.33 -30.88 32.67
CA ALA A 412 30.65 -31.47 32.95
C ALA A 412 31.69 -30.45 33.43
N ALA A 413 31.42 -29.14 33.32
CA ALA A 413 32.40 -28.09 33.61
C ALA A 413 32.46 -27.65 35.09
N ASP A 414 31.65 -28.21 35.99
CA ASP A 414 31.56 -27.76 37.39
C ASP A 414 31.72 -28.90 38.41
N ARG A 415 32.75 -29.73 38.23
CA ARG A 415 33.30 -30.53 39.35
C ARG A 415 34.67 -29.96 39.75
N PRO A 416 34.79 -29.33 40.94
CA PRO A 416 36.11 -29.04 41.47
C PRO A 416 36.73 -30.35 41.96
N ASP A 417 37.77 -30.81 41.27
CA ASP A 417 38.69 -31.84 41.75
C ASP A 417 39.27 -31.40 43.10
N ARG A 418 38.95 -32.14 44.17
CA ARG A 418 39.72 -32.08 45.41
C ARG A 418 40.94 -32.97 45.24
N PRO A 419 42.18 -32.45 45.39
CA PRO A 419 43.35 -33.31 45.40
C PRO A 419 43.40 -34.10 46.70
N ALA A 420 43.70 -35.40 46.56
CA ALA A 420 44.14 -36.23 47.67
C ALA A 420 45.43 -35.66 48.27
N ARG A 421 45.45 -35.50 49.59
CA ARG A 421 46.69 -35.44 50.36
C ARG A 421 46.59 -36.43 51.51
N ALA A 422 47.70 -37.15 51.67
CA ALA A 422 48.00 -38.15 52.69
C ALA A 422 47.90 -37.62 54.11
#